data_AF-A0ABD2T9W8-F1
#
_entry.id   AF-A0ABD2T9W8-F1
#
_cell.length_a   1.000
_cell.length_b   1.000
_cell.length_c   1.000
_cell.angle_alpha   90.00
_cell.angle_beta   90.00
_cell.angle_gamma   90.00
#
_symmetry.space_group_name_H-M   'P 1'
#
loop_
_entity.id
_entity.type
_entity.pdbx_description
1 polymer ?
#
loop_
_entity_poly.entity_id
_entity_poly.type
_entity_poly.pdbx_seq_one_letter_code
_entity_poly.pdbx_strand_id
1 'polypeptide(L)'
;MCIGRDFSSSGFLHSSLYMLLHNLICSHFQIRSASDAVLHIIATMHDYPTVGHLVIENSDYIIDSICRQLRSLELNPDVPNVLAAMLSYIGVGHSILPLLEEPMRAVSMELEILGRHQHPDLTIPFLKAMAEIVKASKQEANALLDQTKSYCEDVKSRKLNLEKRKEKFFDDSGSYSDESVGKGLSESGMQIYTNDVHMQIEWETMLFKMNDFRRFRQTVGSIAGSCLTAATPLLASANQAASLVALDIVDDVFLTVAKVEDAYKHEKEIKEAIEHVAHVCSFNSLKDALDVDADETTENRLLPAANKVWPFLVSCLRNKSPLAVRRCANTISNIVQICGGDFFTRRFHTDGKHLWSFLSTSPFQKRAPGSLEETHLKLPYRGGSASSGDSAAEISDLKVQAAVLNMLADLARNKHSASALEAVLKKVSGLVVGIACSGVVGLRDASINALAGLASIDPDLIWLLLADVYYSKKRETPGPPTTGEFLEISEILPPPLSSKGYLYLQYGGKSYGFDIDSTSVESVFRTLHTQIFSSQMYS
;
A
#
# COMPACT_ATOMS: atom_id res chain seq x y z
N MET A 1 1.31 -11.97 -45.76
CA MET A 1 1.59 -13.39 -45.49
C MET A 1 0.42 -13.93 -44.69
N CYS A 2 -0.34 -14.87 -45.23
CA CYS A 2 -1.50 -15.45 -44.53
C CYS A 2 -1.00 -16.64 -43.70
N ILE A 3 -0.82 -16.42 -42.40
CA ILE A 3 -0.61 -17.50 -41.45
C ILE A 3 -1.96 -18.25 -41.36
N GLY A 4 -2.02 -19.49 -41.86
CA GLY A 4 -3.25 -20.28 -41.91
C GLY A 4 -3.66 -20.83 -40.54
N ARG A 5 -4.89 -21.36 -40.41
CA ARG A 5 -5.38 -21.98 -39.15
C ARG A 5 -4.51 -23.17 -38.69
N ASP A 6 -3.82 -23.81 -39.62
CA ASP A 6 -2.88 -24.89 -39.33
C ASP A 6 -1.68 -24.42 -38.48
N PHE A 7 -1.35 -23.12 -38.49
CA PHE A 7 -0.28 -22.58 -37.65
C PHE A 7 -0.64 -22.64 -36.15
N SER A 8 -1.91 -22.40 -35.81
CA SER A 8 -2.40 -22.51 -34.43
C SER A 8 -2.42 -23.96 -33.94
N SER A 9 -2.72 -24.93 -34.82
CA SER A 9 -2.83 -26.34 -34.44
C SER A 9 -1.53 -27.13 -34.56
N SER A 10 -0.49 -26.59 -35.23
CA SER A 10 0.75 -27.32 -35.56
C SER A 10 1.87 -27.22 -34.53
N GLY A 11 1.64 -26.65 -33.34
CA GLY A 11 2.67 -26.46 -32.30
C GLY A 11 3.76 -25.43 -32.66
N PHE A 12 3.83 -24.99 -33.92
CA PHE A 12 4.72 -23.93 -34.39
C PHE A 12 4.33 -22.55 -33.86
N LEU A 13 3.03 -22.29 -33.64
CA LEU A 13 2.58 -21.07 -32.96
C LEU A 13 3.25 -20.94 -31.59
N HIS A 14 3.23 -22.02 -30.81
CA HIS A 14 3.82 -22.05 -29.47
C HIS A 14 5.32 -21.72 -29.52
N SER A 15 6.12 -22.46 -30.29
CA SER A 15 7.57 -22.21 -30.37
C SER A 15 7.91 -20.82 -30.91
N SER A 16 7.11 -20.28 -31.83
CA SER A 16 7.28 -18.94 -32.38
C SER A 16 6.90 -17.86 -31.37
N LEU A 17 5.85 -18.07 -30.58
CA LEU A 17 5.31 -17.06 -29.65
C LEU A 17 6.31 -16.73 -28.55
N TYR A 18 6.93 -17.74 -27.93
CA TYR A 18 7.99 -17.49 -26.95
C TYR A 18 9.17 -16.72 -27.57
N MET A 19 9.63 -17.13 -28.75
CA MET A 19 10.75 -16.47 -29.44
C MET A 19 10.42 -15.01 -29.77
N LEU A 20 9.20 -14.73 -30.23
CA LEU A 20 8.76 -13.36 -30.52
C LEU A 20 8.69 -12.53 -29.24
N LEU A 21 8.12 -13.07 -28.16
CA LEU A 21 8.10 -12.39 -26.85
C LEU A 21 9.51 -12.13 -26.32
N HIS A 22 10.43 -13.09 -26.48
CA HIS A 22 11.84 -12.92 -26.14
C HIS A 22 12.50 -11.81 -26.97
N ASN A 23 12.17 -11.68 -28.25
CA ASN A 23 12.74 -10.63 -29.10
C ASN A 23 12.22 -9.22 -28.76
N LEU A 24 11.18 -9.07 -27.93
CA LEU A 24 10.70 -7.77 -27.46
C LEU A 24 11.69 -7.08 -26.51
N ILE A 25 12.52 -7.85 -25.81
CA ILE A 25 13.55 -7.31 -24.92
C ILE A 25 14.90 -7.09 -25.63
N CYS A 26 14.98 -7.40 -26.93
CA CYS A 26 16.21 -7.24 -27.70
C CYS A 26 16.65 -5.76 -27.72
N SER A 27 17.96 -5.52 -27.58
CA SER A 27 18.55 -4.18 -27.63
C SER A 27 18.40 -3.52 -29.01
N HIS A 28 18.40 -4.31 -30.08
CA HIS A 28 18.22 -3.83 -31.45
C HIS A 28 16.78 -3.42 -31.72
N PHE A 29 16.57 -2.12 -31.95
CA PHE A 29 15.26 -1.54 -32.24
C PHE A 29 14.54 -2.23 -33.42
N GLN A 30 15.25 -2.58 -34.49
CA GLN A 30 14.68 -3.23 -35.66
C GLN A 30 14.13 -4.63 -35.34
N ILE A 31 14.86 -5.43 -34.55
CA ILE A 31 14.43 -6.78 -34.14
C ILE A 31 13.21 -6.68 -33.23
N ARG A 32 13.26 -5.77 -32.24
CA ARG A 32 12.15 -5.52 -31.33
C ARG A 32 10.90 -5.06 -32.08
N SER A 33 11.03 -4.09 -32.97
CA SER A 33 9.91 -3.55 -33.77
C SER A 33 9.36 -4.58 -34.76
N ALA A 34 10.20 -5.40 -35.38
CA ALA A 34 9.75 -6.47 -36.25
C ALA A 34 8.98 -7.55 -35.47
N SER A 35 9.49 -7.94 -34.29
CA SER A 35 8.82 -8.91 -33.42
C SER A 35 7.44 -8.41 -32.98
N ASP A 36 7.38 -7.16 -32.54
CA ASP A 36 6.13 -6.49 -32.15
C ASP A 36 5.11 -6.45 -33.31
N ALA A 37 5.55 -6.06 -34.51
CA ALA A 37 4.70 -6.06 -35.69
C ALA A 37 4.19 -7.46 -36.05
N VAL A 38 5.03 -8.49 -35.95
CA VAL A 38 4.64 -9.89 -36.20
C VAL A 38 3.62 -10.37 -35.17
N LEU A 39 3.78 -10.04 -33.89
CA LEU A 39 2.80 -10.37 -32.85
C LEU A 39 1.43 -9.74 -33.14
N HIS A 40 1.42 -8.47 -33.56
CA HIS A 40 0.18 -7.80 -33.96
C HIS A 40 -0.48 -8.47 -35.19
N ILE A 41 0.30 -8.86 -36.19
CA ILE A 41 -0.21 -9.58 -37.36
C ILE A 41 -0.80 -10.92 -36.95
N ILE A 42 -0.11 -11.70 -36.11
CA ILE A 42 -0.60 -12.99 -35.61
C ILE A 42 -1.92 -12.77 -34.84
N ALA A 43 -1.98 -11.77 -33.97
CA ALA A 43 -3.19 -11.46 -33.21
C ALA A 43 -4.37 -11.17 -34.16
N THR A 44 -4.19 -10.29 -35.15
CA THR A 44 -5.24 -9.96 -36.13
C THR A 44 -5.65 -11.15 -37.01
N MET A 45 -4.70 -11.99 -37.41
CA MET A 45 -4.98 -13.15 -38.27
C MET A 45 -5.77 -14.26 -37.57
N HIS A 46 -5.70 -14.33 -36.24
CA HIS A 46 -6.42 -15.29 -35.41
C HIS A 46 -7.61 -14.66 -34.66
N ASP A 47 -8.07 -13.48 -35.09
CA ASP A 47 -9.22 -12.76 -34.53
C ASP A 47 -9.06 -12.37 -33.05
N TYR A 48 -7.82 -12.23 -32.56
CA TYR A 48 -7.57 -11.70 -31.23
C TYR A 48 -7.65 -10.16 -31.23
N PRO A 49 -8.41 -9.55 -30.30
CA PRO A 49 -8.54 -8.08 -30.23
C PRO A 49 -7.21 -7.36 -29.98
N THR A 50 -6.33 -7.97 -29.18
CA THR A 50 -5.00 -7.44 -28.88
C THR A 50 -3.98 -8.57 -28.78
N VAL A 51 -2.68 -8.23 -28.83
CA VAL A 51 -1.60 -9.17 -28.54
C VAL A 51 -1.73 -9.75 -27.13
N GLY A 52 -2.23 -8.97 -26.17
CA GLY A 52 -2.53 -9.46 -24.83
C GLY A 52 -3.50 -10.64 -24.82
N HIS A 53 -4.59 -10.58 -25.62
CA HIS A 53 -5.53 -11.70 -25.73
C HIS A 53 -4.90 -12.93 -26.37
N LEU A 54 -4.04 -12.76 -27.38
CA LEU A 54 -3.25 -13.85 -27.97
C LEU A 54 -2.37 -14.53 -26.89
N VAL A 55 -1.72 -13.74 -26.03
CA VAL A 55 -0.85 -14.25 -24.96
C VAL A 55 -1.66 -14.94 -23.86
N ILE A 56 -2.82 -14.38 -23.48
CA ILE A 56 -3.71 -14.98 -22.47
C ILE A 56 -4.22 -16.34 -22.91
N GLU A 57 -4.71 -16.46 -24.15
CA GLU A 57 -5.27 -17.71 -24.67
C GLU A 57 -4.21 -18.81 -24.86
N ASN A 58 -2.93 -18.44 -24.85
CA ASN A 58 -1.79 -19.34 -24.95
C ASN A 58 -0.93 -19.33 -23.66
N SER A 59 -1.46 -18.84 -22.54
CA SER A 59 -0.67 -18.56 -21.33
C SER A 59 -0.02 -19.79 -20.72
N ASP A 60 -0.72 -20.93 -20.68
CA ASP A 60 -0.20 -22.18 -20.10
C ASP A 60 1.13 -22.59 -20.74
N TYR A 61 1.20 -22.52 -22.07
CA TYR A 61 2.40 -22.85 -22.82
C TYR A 61 3.53 -21.84 -22.56
N ILE A 62 3.21 -20.55 -22.57
CA ILE A 62 4.21 -19.49 -22.41
C ILE A 62 4.81 -19.56 -21.00
N ILE A 63 3.97 -19.78 -19.99
CA ILE A 63 4.37 -19.95 -18.61
C ILE A 63 5.19 -21.23 -18.43
N ASP A 64 4.84 -22.38 -19.03
CA ASP A 64 5.69 -23.58 -18.98
C ASP A 64 7.08 -23.33 -19.60
N SER A 65 7.12 -22.61 -20.72
CA SER A 65 8.38 -22.24 -21.38
C SER A 65 9.24 -21.33 -20.48
N ILE A 66 8.64 -20.32 -19.84
CA ILE A 66 9.34 -19.44 -18.89
C ILE A 66 9.84 -20.25 -17.69
N CYS A 67 8.98 -21.06 -17.07
CA CYS A 67 9.33 -21.91 -15.94
C CYS A 67 10.48 -22.86 -16.27
N ARG A 68 10.51 -23.42 -17.48
CA ARG A 68 11.61 -24.27 -17.95
C ARG A 68 12.92 -23.51 -18.07
N GLN A 69 12.88 -22.30 -18.63
CA GLN A 69 14.10 -21.50 -18.82
C GLN A 69 14.62 -20.89 -17.51
N LEU A 70 13.72 -20.59 -16.56
CA LEU A 70 14.10 -20.19 -15.20
C LEU A 70 14.89 -21.28 -14.44
N ARG A 71 14.80 -22.56 -14.85
CA ARG A 71 15.62 -23.64 -14.27
C ARG A 71 17.06 -23.66 -14.79
N SER A 72 17.39 -22.87 -15.82
CA SER A 72 18.70 -22.89 -16.48
C SER A 72 19.14 -21.46 -16.82
N LEU A 73 19.34 -20.65 -15.78
CA LEU A 73 19.65 -19.22 -15.89
C LEU A 73 21.03 -18.94 -16.50
N GLU A 74 22.00 -19.84 -16.32
CA GLU A 74 23.32 -19.72 -16.96
C GLU A 74 23.23 -19.66 -18.50
N LEU A 75 22.25 -20.36 -19.07
CA LEU A 75 22.00 -20.38 -20.51
C LEU A 75 20.97 -19.32 -20.93
N ASN A 76 20.14 -18.85 -20.00
CA ASN A 76 19.01 -17.97 -20.27
C ASN A 76 18.93 -16.81 -19.26
N PRO A 77 19.91 -15.88 -19.25
CA PRO A 77 19.94 -14.76 -18.29
C PRO A 77 18.82 -13.75 -18.50
N ASP A 78 18.24 -13.70 -19.70
CA ASP A 78 17.24 -12.72 -20.10
C ASP A 78 15.80 -13.09 -19.70
N VAL A 79 15.57 -14.31 -19.23
CA VAL A 79 14.22 -14.83 -18.90
C VAL A 79 13.43 -13.94 -17.93
N PRO A 80 14.02 -13.35 -16.87
CA PRO A 80 13.30 -12.43 -16.00
C PRO A 80 12.76 -11.21 -16.77
N ASN A 81 13.51 -10.70 -17.74
CA ASN A 81 13.08 -9.59 -18.58
C ASN A 81 11.97 -10.02 -19.56
N VAL A 82 12.01 -11.26 -20.07
CA VAL A 82 10.94 -11.82 -20.91
C VAL A 82 9.64 -11.91 -20.10
N LEU A 83 9.70 -12.42 -18.87
CA LEU A 83 8.55 -12.47 -17.96
C LEU A 83 7.98 -11.07 -17.69
N ALA A 84 8.84 -10.09 -17.41
CA ALA A 84 8.44 -8.71 -17.22
C ALA A 84 7.76 -8.11 -18.47
N ALA A 85 8.36 -8.31 -19.65
CA ALA A 85 7.82 -7.81 -20.92
C ALA A 85 6.47 -8.46 -21.23
N MET A 86 6.35 -9.77 -21.08
CA MET A 86 5.11 -10.51 -21.28
C MET A 86 3.98 -9.94 -20.41
N LEU A 87 4.20 -9.77 -19.10
CA LEU A 87 3.18 -9.23 -18.20
C LEU A 87 2.81 -7.78 -18.56
N SER A 88 3.77 -7.00 -19.04
CA SER A 88 3.53 -5.65 -19.55
C SER A 88 2.62 -5.63 -20.79
N TYR A 89 2.78 -6.59 -21.71
CA TYR A 89 1.99 -6.72 -22.94
C TYR A 89 0.56 -7.21 -22.69
N ILE A 90 0.37 -8.08 -21.70
CA ILE A 90 -0.95 -8.64 -21.37
C ILE A 90 -1.86 -7.56 -20.82
N GLY A 91 -1.33 -6.72 -19.93
CA GLY A 91 -2.05 -5.53 -19.47
C GLY A 91 -3.42 -5.83 -18.83
N VAL A 92 -3.50 -6.91 -18.03
CA VAL A 92 -4.67 -7.44 -17.27
C VAL A 92 -5.27 -8.72 -17.89
N GLY A 93 -5.44 -9.76 -17.07
CA GLY A 93 -6.09 -11.03 -17.42
C GLY A 93 -6.30 -11.92 -16.18
N HIS A 94 -7.56 -12.06 -15.73
CA HIS A 94 -7.95 -12.90 -14.58
C HIS A 94 -7.45 -14.36 -14.68
N SER A 95 -7.29 -14.90 -15.89
CA SER A 95 -6.87 -16.27 -16.14
C SER A 95 -5.39 -16.53 -15.94
N ILE A 96 -4.52 -15.52 -16.01
CA ILE A 96 -3.08 -15.76 -15.95
C ILE A 96 -2.51 -15.80 -14.54
N LEU A 97 -3.09 -15.03 -13.60
CA LEU A 97 -2.59 -14.97 -12.23
C LEU A 97 -2.45 -16.35 -11.57
N PRO A 98 -3.43 -17.27 -11.65
CA PRO A 98 -3.27 -18.62 -11.11
C PRO A 98 -2.03 -19.37 -11.64
N LEU A 99 -1.61 -19.08 -12.87
CA LEU A 99 -0.44 -19.70 -13.50
C LEU A 99 0.88 -19.07 -13.03
N LEU A 100 0.84 -17.90 -12.40
CA LEU A 100 2.04 -17.19 -11.97
C LEU A 100 2.63 -17.70 -10.64
N GLU A 101 1.99 -18.65 -9.96
CA GLU A 101 2.49 -19.21 -8.71
C GLU A 101 3.86 -19.88 -8.87
N GLU A 102 4.01 -20.76 -9.87
CA GLU A 102 5.27 -21.44 -10.17
C GLU A 102 6.42 -20.50 -10.60
N PRO A 103 6.23 -19.57 -11.57
CA PRO A 103 7.28 -18.63 -11.91
C PRO A 103 7.60 -17.70 -10.73
N MET A 104 6.63 -17.29 -9.92
CA MET A 104 6.88 -16.51 -8.71
C MET A 104 7.70 -17.29 -7.68
N ARG A 105 7.46 -18.59 -7.53
CA ARG A 105 8.28 -19.47 -6.67
C ARG A 105 9.73 -19.52 -7.14
N ALA A 106 9.96 -19.65 -8.45
CA ALA A 106 11.30 -19.61 -9.04
C ALA A 106 12.00 -18.25 -8.83
N VAL A 107 11.28 -17.14 -9.09
CA VAL A 107 11.77 -15.78 -8.81
C VAL A 107 12.13 -15.61 -7.33
N SER A 108 11.30 -16.13 -6.42
CA SER A 108 11.55 -16.06 -4.97
C SER A 108 12.84 -16.76 -4.59
N MET A 109 13.06 -17.98 -5.08
CA MET A 109 14.29 -18.76 -4.83
C MET A 109 15.54 -18.03 -5.30
N GLU A 110 15.51 -17.40 -6.47
CA GLU A 110 16.66 -16.63 -7.00
C GLU A 110 16.92 -15.36 -6.20
N LEU A 111 15.89 -14.75 -5.65
CA LEU A 111 16.01 -13.60 -4.78
C LEU A 111 16.36 -13.94 -3.33
N GLU A 112 16.48 -15.22 -2.96
CA GLU A 112 17.04 -15.62 -1.68
C GLU A 112 18.55 -15.34 -1.59
N ILE A 113 19.13 -15.55 -0.41
CA ILE A 113 20.54 -15.28 -0.18
C ILE A 113 21.42 -16.06 -1.16
N LEU A 114 21.19 -17.36 -1.35
CA LEU A 114 22.03 -18.18 -2.22
C LEU A 114 21.93 -17.79 -3.70
N GLY A 115 20.71 -17.59 -4.22
CA GLY A 115 20.49 -17.19 -5.61
C GLY A 115 21.18 -15.86 -5.94
N ARG A 116 21.08 -14.86 -5.05
CA ARG A 116 21.78 -13.58 -5.25
C ARG A 116 23.30 -13.67 -5.20
N HIS A 117 23.87 -14.68 -4.53
CA HIS A 117 25.31 -14.91 -4.56
C HIS A 117 25.74 -15.64 -5.84
N GLN A 118 24.90 -16.54 -6.36
CA GLN A 118 25.16 -17.26 -7.61
C GLN A 118 24.99 -16.35 -8.84
N HIS A 119 23.94 -15.52 -8.85
CA HIS A 119 23.59 -14.63 -9.95
C HIS A 119 23.40 -13.18 -9.49
N PRO A 120 24.46 -12.47 -9.04
CA PRO A 120 24.35 -11.11 -8.51
C PRO A 120 23.74 -10.13 -9.53
N ASP A 121 24.10 -10.28 -10.81
CA ASP A 121 23.65 -9.39 -11.90
C ASP A 121 22.16 -9.58 -12.24
N LEU A 122 21.56 -10.71 -11.86
CA LEU A 122 20.15 -11.00 -12.12
C LEU A 122 19.20 -10.51 -11.02
N THR A 123 19.71 -10.03 -9.89
CA THR A 123 18.87 -9.54 -8.77
C THR A 123 17.90 -8.43 -9.21
N ILE A 124 18.37 -7.44 -9.98
CA ILE A 124 17.53 -6.34 -10.46
C ILE A 124 16.53 -6.82 -11.53
N PRO A 125 16.94 -7.59 -12.57
CA PRO A 125 16.01 -8.23 -13.50
C PRO A 125 14.88 -9.02 -12.81
N PHE A 126 15.19 -9.84 -11.80
CA PHE A 126 14.20 -10.58 -11.03
C PHE A 126 13.26 -9.68 -10.21
N LEU A 127 13.80 -8.62 -9.60
CA LEU A 127 12.97 -7.61 -8.93
C LEU A 127 12.03 -6.91 -9.92
N LYS A 128 12.48 -6.58 -11.13
CA LYS A 128 11.62 -5.99 -12.17
C LYS A 128 10.52 -6.95 -12.64
N ALA A 129 10.84 -8.22 -12.83
CA ALA A 129 9.86 -9.26 -13.14
C ALA A 129 8.79 -9.35 -12.05
N MET A 130 9.22 -9.38 -10.79
CA MET A 130 8.30 -9.37 -9.64
C MET A 130 7.45 -8.09 -9.61
N ALA A 131 8.02 -6.92 -9.89
CA ALA A 131 7.28 -5.67 -9.93
C ALA A 131 6.14 -5.71 -10.95
N GLU A 132 6.35 -6.31 -12.13
CA GLU A 132 5.27 -6.50 -13.11
C GLU A 132 4.22 -7.54 -12.64
N ILE A 133 4.61 -8.60 -11.91
CA ILE A 133 3.65 -9.54 -11.28
C ILE A 133 2.77 -8.82 -10.26
N VAL A 134 3.36 -7.99 -9.39
CA VAL A 134 2.61 -7.23 -8.38
C VAL A 134 1.72 -6.19 -9.04
N LYS A 135 2.20 -5.50 -10.07
CA LYS A 135 1.40 -4.53 -10.83
C LYS A 135 0.18 -5.18 -11.47
N ALA A 136 0.34 -6.36 -12.09
CA ALA A 136 -0.78 -7.13 -12.61
C ALA A 136 -1.74 -7.53 -11.47
N SER A 137 -1.21 -8.05 -10.36
CA SER A 137 -1.99 -8.43 -9.18
C SER A 137 -2.79 -7.26 -8.58
N LYS A 138 -2.22 -6.05 -8.58
CA LYS A 138 -2.87 -4.82 -8.11
C LYS A 138 -4.04 -4.42 -9.00
N GLN A 139 -3.88 -4.50 -10.32
CA GLN A 139 -4.95 -4.20 -11.29
C GLN A 139 -6.10 -5.19 -11.13
N GLU A 140 -5.78 -6.47 -11.01
CA GLU A 140 -6.76 -7.54 -10.80
C GLU A 140 -7.48 -7.42 -9.45
N ALA A 141 -6.78 -7.03 -8.39
CA ALA A 141 -7.41 -6.76 -7.09
C ALA A 141 -8.39 -5.58 -7.14
N ASN A 142 -8.09 -4.54 -7.92
CA ASN A 142 -9.02 -3.42 -8.13
C ASN A 142 -10.26 -3.87 -8.94
N ALA A 143 -10.05 -4.58 -10.04
CA ALA A 143 -11.15 -5.10 -10.87
C ALA A 143 -12.05 -6.05 -10.08
N LEU A 144 -11.45 -6.95 -9.29
CA LEU A 144 -12.17 -7.85 -8.38
C LEU A 144 -13.00 -7.05 -7.36
N LEU A 145 -12.42 -6.04 -6.72
CA LEU A 145 -13.13 -5.22 -5.75
C LEU A 145 -14.37 -4.56 -6.35
N ASP A 146 -14.24 -4.00 -7.55
CA ASP A 146 -15.35 -3.33 -8.24
C ASP A 146 -16.45 -4.34 -8.64
N GLN A 147 -16.06 -5.52 -9.14
CA GLN A 147 -16.99 -6.60 -9.47
C GLN A 147 -17.73 -7.12 -8.22
N THR A 148 -17.00 -7.39 -7.14
CA THR A 148 -17.58 -7.89 -5.87
C THR A 148 -18.51 -6.85 -5.25
N LYS A 149 -18.16 -5.56 -5.30
CA LYS A 149 -19.04 -4.46 -4.85
C LYS A 149 -20.34 -4.41 -5.63
N SER A 150 -20.25 -4.34 -6.96
CA SER A 150 -21.45 -4.30 -7.82
C SER A 150 -22.33 -5.52 -7.59
N TYR A 151 -21.71 -6.67 -7.39
CA TYR A 151 -22.42 -7.91 -7.14
C TYR A 151 -23.07 -7.96 -5.74
N CYS A 152 -22.39 -7.42 -4.72
CA CYS A 152 -22.95 -7.26 -3.38
C CYS A 152 -24.23 -6.42 -3.38
N GLU A 153 -24.25 -5.31 -4.12
CA GLU A 153 -25.44 -4.47 -4.26
C GLU A 153 -26.58 -5.15 -5.03
N ASP A 154 -26.28 -5.96 -6.05
CA ASP A 154 -27.28 -6.79 -6.75
C ASP A 154 -27.90 -7.82 -5.79
N VAL A 155 -27.07 -8.56 -5.05
CA VAL A 155 -27.53 -9.57 -4.07
C VAL A 155 -28.39 -8.93 -2.98
N LYS A 156 -27.99 -7.78 -2.43
CA LYS A 156 -28.79 -7.01 -1.45
C LYS A 156 -30.13 -6.58 -2.03
N SER A 157 -30.14 -6.08 -3.27
CA SER A 157 -31.37 -5.65 -3.96
C SER A 157 -32.34 -6.81 -4.15
N ARG A 158 -31.84 -7.99 -4.52
CA ARG A 158 -32.65 -9.20 -4.69
C ARG A 158 -33.17 -9.73 -3.36
N LYS A 159 -32.35 -9.73 -2.31
CA LYS A 159 -32.78 -10.03 -0.93
C LYS A 159 -33.95 -9.13 -0.52
N LEU A 160 -33.82 -7.81 -0.71
CA LEU A 160 -34.85 -6.84 -0.34
C LEU A 160 -36.14 -7.00 -1.17
N ASN A 161 -36.03 -7.33 -2.45
CA ASN A 161 -37.20 -7.64 -3.28
C ASN A 161 -37.92 -8.92 -2.82
N LEU A 162 -37.17 -9.92 -2.37
CA LEU A 162 -37.72 -11.16 -1.82
C LEU A 162 -38.48 -10.89 -0.51
N GLU A 163 -37.91 -10.09 0.39
CA GLU A 163 -38.55 -9.68 1.65
C GLU A 163 -39.89 -8.95 1.39
N LYS A 164 -39.89 -7.96 0.49
CA LYS A 164 -41.11 -7.25 0.06
C LYS A 164 -42.15 -8.17 -0.56
N ARG A 165 -41.72 -9.21 -1.29
CA ARG A 165 -42.63 -10.18 -1.90
C ARG A 165 -43.33 -11.01 -0.81
N LYS A 166 -42.60 -11.46 0.21
CA LYS A 166 -43.17 -12.21 1.33
C LYS A 166 -44.13 -11.37 2.17
N GLU A 167 -43.80 -10.11 2.46
CA GLU A 167 -44.71 -9.19 3.17
C GLU A 167 -46.06 -9.04 2.45
N LYS A 168 -46.06 -8.88 1.12
CA LYS A 168 -47.30 -8.80 0.32
C LYS A 168 -48.15 -10.08 0.36
N PHE A 169 -47.53 -11.26 0.49
CA PHE A 169 -48.27 -12.52 0.61
C PHE A 169 -48.96 -12.68 1.99
N PHE A 170 -48.42 -12.05 3.04
CA PHE A 170 -49.04 -12.06 4.36
C PHE A 170 -50.20 -11.06 4.47
N ASP A 171 -50.16 -9.93 3.76
CA ASP A 171 -51.27 -8.95 3.76
C ASP A 171 -52.50 -9.43 2.97
N ASP A 172 -52.32 -10.22 1.89
CA ASP A 172 -53.43 -10.65 1.02
C ASP A 172 -54.18 -11.91 1.54
N SER A 173 -53.65 -12.56 2.59
CA SER A 173 -54.27 -13.74 3.23
C SER A 173 -55.19 -13.39 4.42
N GLY A 174 -55.37 -12.10 4.71
CA GLY A 174 -56.15 -11.59 5.85
C GLY A 174 -57.64 -11.34 5.60
N SER A 175 -58.29 -11.95 4.60
CA SER A 175 -59.75 -11.83 4.44
C SER A 175 -60.40 -12.96 3.63
N TYR A 176 -60.64 -14.11 4.26
CA TYR A 176 -61.74 -14.99 3.82
C TYR A 176 -62.31 -15.75 5.02
N SER A 177 -63.53 -15.36 5.41
CA SER A 177 -64.46 -16.22 6.16
C SER A 177 -65.16 -17.16 5.19
N ASP A 178 -65.03 -18.46 5.49
CA ASP A 178 -65.90 -19.62 5.25
C ASP A 178 -67.02 -19.53 4.19
N GLU A 179 -66.89 -20.31 3.10
CA GLU A 179 -67.72 -21.50 2.82
C GLU A 179 -67.57 -21.99 1.37
N SER A 180 -67.71 -23.31 1.21
CA SER A 180 -67.98 -24.09 -0.01
C SER A 180 -66.80 -24.85 -0.67
N VAL A 181 -66.94 -26.17 -0.60
CA VAL A 181 -66.13 -27.22 -1.20
C VAL A 181 -66.38 -27.29 -2.71
N GLY A 182 -65.32 -27.27 -3.52
CA GLY A 182 -65.43 -27.55 -4.95
C GLY A 182 -64.11 -27.54 -5.72
N LYS A 183 -63.52 -28.73 -5.90
CA LYS A 183 -62.60 -29.15 -6.99
C LYS A 183 -61.84 -28.04 -7.73
N GLY A 184 -60.56 -27.88 -7.40
CA GLY A 184 -59.58 -27.12 -8.17
C GLY A 184 -58.15 -27.34 -7.67
N LEU A 185 -57.69 -28.59 -7.64
CA LEU A 185 -56.28 -28.88 -7.37
C LEU A 185 -55.44 -28.48 -8.60
N SER A 186 -54.55 -27.51 -8.37
CA SER A 186 -53.18 -27.48 -8.88
C SER A 186 -52.87 -26.79 -10.21
N GLU A 187 -53.12 -25.47 -10.29
CA GLU A 187 -52.23 -24.56 -11.06
C GLU A 187 -51.49 -23.58 -10.14
N SER A 188 -52.17 -23.02 -9.12
CA SER A 188 -51.55 -22.12 -8.13
C SER A 188 -50.46 -22.82 -7.28
N GLY A 189 -50.71 -24.05 -6.82
CA GLY A 189 -49.69 -24.84 -6.10
C GLY A 189 -48.49 -25.21 -6.96
N MET A 190 -48.69 -25.54 -8.24
CA MET A 190 -47.60 -25.85 -9.17
C MET A 190 -46.74 -24.62 -9.48
N GLN A 191 -47.35 -23.43 -9.56
CA GLN A 191 -46.62 -22.15 -9.69
C GLN A 191 -45.81 -21.81 -8.44
N ILE A 192 -46.30 -22.12 -7.24
CA ILE A 192 -45.57 -21.89 -5.98
C ILE A 192 -44.32 -22.79 -5.90
N TYR A 193 -44.44 -24.08 -6.18
CA TYR A 193 -43.30 -25.01 -6.17
C TYR A 193 -42.29 -24.75 -7.30
N THR A 194 -42.74 -24.38 -8.50
CA THR A 194 -41.82 -24.05 -9.62
C THR A 194 -41.08 -22.73 -9.41
N ASN A 195 -41.72 -21.74 -8.79
CA ASN A 195 -41.08 -20.47 -8.41
C ASN A 195 -40.07 -20.66 -7.28
N ASP A 196 -40.30 -21.63 -6.36
CA ASP A 196 -39.37 -21.96 -5.27
C ASP A 196 -38.11 -22.67 -5.79
N VAL A 197 -38.25 -23.64 -6.70
CA VAL A 197 -37.11 -24.32 -7.36
C VAL A 197 -36.29 -23.35 -8.21
N HIS A 198 -36.95 -22.47 -8.98
CA HIS A 198 -36.25 -21.48 -9.80
C HIS A 198 -35.50 -20.45 -8.94
N MET A 199 -36.11 -19.99 -7.84
CA MET A 199 -35.44 -19.15 -6.85
C MET A 199 -34.24 -19.87 -6.24
N GLN A 200 -34.38 -21.13 -5.84
CA GLN A 200 -33.27 -21.89 -5.25
C GLN A 200 -32.07 -21.97 -6.21
N ILE A 201 -32.30 -22.28 -7.49
CA ILE A 201 -31.25 -22.32 -8.53
C ILE A 201 -30.58 -20.95 -8.71
N GLU A 202 -31.35 -19.86 -8.65
CA GLU A 202 -30.83 -18.50 -8.75
C GLU A 202 -29.85 -18.20 -7.61
N TRP A 203 -30.21 -18.52 -6.37
CA TRP A 203 -29.35 -18.31 -5.19
C TRP A 203 -28.16 -19.28 -5.13
N GLU A 204 -28.30 -20.51 -5.62
CA GLU A 204 -27.17 -21.45 -5.80
C GLU A 204 -26.17 -20.93 -6.84
N THR A 205 -26.66 -20.38 -7.95
CA THR A 205 -25.81 -19.70 -8.95
C THR A 205 -25.08 -18.53 -8.33
N MET A 206 -25.74 -17.80 -7.42
CA MET A 206 -25.11 -16.69 -6.73
C MET A 206 -24.01 -17.11 -5.78
N LEU A 207 -24.22 -18.22 -5.07
CA LEU A 207 -23.23 -18.83 -4.20
C LEU A 207 -22.00 -19.28 -4.99
N PHE A 208 -22.22 -19.92 -6.16
CA PHE A 208 -21.12 -20.35 -7.03
C PHE A 208 -20.24 -19.16 -7.46
N LYS A 209 -20.87 -18.06 -7.89
CA LYS A 209 -20.15 -16.85 -8.28
C LYS A 209 -19.40 -16.20 -7.10
N MET A 210 -19.98 -16.22 -5.90
CA MET A 210 -19.28 -15.77 -4.68
C MET A 210 -18.04 -16.64 -4.41
N ASN A 211 -18.14 -17.96 -4.58
CA ASN A 211 -17.03 -18.89 -4.40
C ASN A 211 -15.91 -18.66 -5.44
N ASP A 212 -16.24 -18.30 -6.67
CA ASP A 212 -15.25 -17.90 -7.67
C ASP A 212 -14.49 -16.63 -7.24
N PHE A 213 -15.20 -15.60 -6.76
CA PHE A 213 -14.57 -14.40 -6.21
C PHE A 213 -13.65 -14.73 -5.02
N ARG A 214 -14.08 -15.62 -4.12
CA ARG A 214 -13.26 -16.08 -2.99
C ARG A 214 -11.96 -16.73 -3.45
N ARG A 215 -12.04 -17.71 -4.36
CA ARG A 215 -10.86 -18.43 -4.89
C ARG A 215 -9.89 -17.47 -5.58
N PHE A 216 -10.42 -16.57 -6.38
CA PHE A 216 -9.61 -15.56 -7.06
C PHE A 216 -8.94 -14.61 -6.07
N ARG A 217 -9.68 -14.11 -5.08
CA ARG A 217 -9.15 -13.28 -3.98
C ARG A 217 -8.00 -13.98 -3.24
N GLN A 218 -8.17 -15.26 -2.90
CA GLN A 218 -7.15 -16.05 -2.23
C GLN A 218 -5.88 -16.19 -3.09
N THR A 219 -6.04 -16.42 -4.40
CA THR A 219 -4.94 -16.51 -5.37
C THR A 219 -4.15 -15.22 -5.44
N VAL A 220 -4.83 -14.09 -5.67
CA VAL A 220 -4.21 -12.75 -5.70
C VAL A 220 -3.46 -12.46 -4.40
N GLY A 221 -4.09 -12.73 -3.26
CA GLY A 221 -3.48 -12.50 -1.97
C GLY A 221 -2.31 -13.45 -1.66
N SER A 222 -2.30 -14.67 -2.20
CA SER A 222 -1.18 -15.62 -2.05
C SER A 222 0.04 -15.14 -2.85
N ILE A 223 -0.17 -14.76 -4.11
CA ILE A 223 0.88 -14.21 -4.99
C ILE A 223 1.48 -12.93 -4.37
N ALA A 224 0.62 -12.02 -3.90
CA ALA A 224 1.06 -10.81 -3.22
C ALA A 224 1.88 -11.12 -1.95
N GLY A 225 1.47 -12.12 -1.16
CA GLY A 225 2.22 -12.59 0.02
C GLY A 225 3.59 -13.20 -0.32
N SER A 226 3.69 -13.95 -1.42
CA SER A 226 4.95 -14.49 -1.93
C SER A 226 5.87 -13.36 -2.39
N CYS A 227 5.35 -12.37 -3.12
CA CYS A 227 6.10 -11.18 -3.54
C CYS A 227 6.62 -10.40 -2.32
N LEU A 228 5.78 -10.19 -1.30
CA LEU A 228 6.19 -9.53 -0.06
C LEU A 228 7.37 -10.24 0.59
N THR A 229 7.28 -11.56 0.68
CA THR A 229 8.29 -12.41 1.32
C THR A 229 9.63 -12.31 0.62
N ALA A 230 9.63 -12.34 -0.71
CA ALA A 230 10.85 -12.26 -1.52
C ALA A 230 11.45 -10.83 -1.53
N ALA A 231 10.64 -9.78 -1.56
CA ALA A 231 11.11 -8.40 -1.61
C ALA A 231 11.58 -7.85 -0.24
N THR A 232 10.99 -8.31 0.87
CA THR A 232 11.24 -7.76 2.22
C THR A 232 12.72 -7.72 2.61
N PRO A 233 13.54 -8.78 2.43
CA PRO A 233 14.97 -8.73 2.77
C PRO A 233 15.77 -7.70 1.96
N LEU A 234 15.31 -7.38 0.74
CA LEU A 234 16.02 -6.49 -0.19
C LEU A 234 15.85 -5.02 0.14
N LEU A 235 14.90 -4.66 1.02
CA LEU A 235 14.78 -3.31 1.59
C LEU A 235 16.07 -2.88 2.31
N ALA A 236 16.76 -3.83 2.95
CA ALA A 236 18.02 -3.64 3.65
C ALA A 236 19.27 -3.85 2.76
N SER A 237 19.09 -3.96 1.43
CA SER A 237 20.20 -4.20 0.50
C SER A 237 21.19 -3.03 0.46
N ALA A 238 22.48 -3.35 0.33
CA ALA A 238 23.51 -2.35 0.07
C ALA A 238 23.43 -1.79 -1.36
N ASN A 239 22.83 -2.53 -2.29
CA ASN A 239 22.57 -2.04 -3.64
C ASN A 239 21.34 -1.12 -3.60
N GLN A 240 21.58 0.17 -3.81
CA GLN A 240 20.54 1.20 -3.80
C GLN A 240 19.42 0.94 -4.81
N ALA A 241 19.75 0.49 -6.04
CA ALA A 241 18.74 0.22 -7.06
C ALA A 241 17.82 -0.94 -6.64
N ALA A 242 18.38 -2.00 -6.07
CA ALA A 242 17.61 -3.13 -5.56
C ALA A 242 16.70 -2.72 -4.38
N SER A 243 17.20 -1.90 -3.45
CA SER A 243 16.41 -1.40 -2.31
C SER A 243 15.24 -0.51 -2.77
N LEU A 244 15.45 0.35 -3.77
CA LEU A 244 14.39 1.20 -4.33
C LEU A 244 13.29 0.38 -5.00
N VAL A 245 13.65 -0.57 -5.87
CA VAL A 245 12.65 -1.43 -6.53
C VAL A 245 11.92 -2.30 -5.50
N ALA A 246 12.61 -2.79 -4.47
CA ALA A 246 11.97 -3.53 -3.38
C ALA A 246 10.97 -2.68 -2.59
N LEU A 247 11.26 -1.39 -2.33
CA LEU A 247 10.31 -0.47 -1.71
C LEU A 247 9.07 -0.23 -2.58
N ASP A 248 9.25 -0.09 -3.90
CA ASP A 248 8.14 0.06 -4.85
C ASP A 248 7.25 -1.18 -4.89
N ILE A 249 7.85 -2.37 -4.91
CA ILE A 249 7.12 -3.65 -4.82
C ILE A 249 6.35 -3.72 -3.52
N VAL A 250 6.97 -3.39 -2.38
CA VAL A 250 6.31 -3.45 -1.07
C VAL A 250 5.10 -2.51 -1.03
N ASP A 251 5.24 -1.27 -1.49
CA ASP A 251 4.12 -0.32 -1.60
C ASP A 251 2.96 -0.93 -2.41
N ASP A 252 3.24 -1.45 -3.60
CA ASP A 252 2.24 -2.03 -4.48
C ASP A 252 1.61 -3.31 -3.92
N VAL A 253 2.37 -4.12 -3.17
CA VAL A 253 1.84 -5.28 -2.47
C VAL A 253 0.87 -4.86 -1.37
N PHE A 254 1.20 -3.88 -0.54
CA PHE A 254 0.29 -3.42 0.52
C PHE A 254 -1.01 -2.84 -0.06
N LEU A 255 -0.92 -2.10 -1.17
CA LEU A 255 -2.11 -1.64 -1.90
C LEU A 255 -2.95 -2.82 -2.41
N THR A 256 -2.30 -3.83 -2.99
CA THR A 256 -2.98 -5.04 -3.48
C THR A 256 -3.69 -5.79 -2.35
N VAL A 257 -3.00 -6.05 -1.24
CA VAL A 257 -3.55 -6.75 -0.08
C VAL A 257 -4.70 -5.94 0.54
N ALA A 258 -4.61 -4.61 0.60
CA ALA A 258 -5.70 -3.77 1.09
C ALA A 258 -6.99 -3.94 0.26
N LYS A 259 -6.85 -4.00 -1.07
CA LYS A 259 -7.99 -4.22 -1.99
C LYS A 259 -8.58 -5.62 -1.83
N VAL A 260 -7.73 -6.63 -1.64
CA VAL A 260 -8.14 -8.01 -1.33
C VAL A 260 -8.94 -8.07 -0.02
N GLU A 261 -8.50 -7.36 1.03
CA GLU A 261 -9.24 -7.29 2.31
C GLU A 261 -10.55 -6.50 2.19
N ASP A 262 -10.58 -5.41 1.41
CA ASP A 262 -11.82 -4.69 1.15
C ASP A 262 -12.83 -5.54 0.36
N ALA A 263 -12.36 -6.36 -0.60
CA ALA A 263 -13.22 -7.28 -1.32
C ALA A 263 -13.78 -8.37 -0.40
N TYR A 264 -12.99 -8.82 0.58
CA TYR A 264 -13.44 -9.77 1.59
C TYR A 264 -14.59 -9.24 2.45
N LYS A 265 -14.59 -7.94 2.79
CA LYS A 265 -15.73 -7.32 3.52
C LYS A 265 -17.04 -7.46 2.74
N HIS A 266 -17.02 -7.19 1.44
CA HIS A 266 -18.20 -7.34 0.58
C HIS A 266 -18.58 -8.81 0.36
N GLU A 267 -17.59 -9.72 0.28
CA GLU A 267 -17.84 -11.17 0.25
C GLU A 267 -18.59 -11.63 1.51
N LYS A 268 -18.20 -11.12 2.68
CA LYS A 268 -18.88 -11.41 3.95
C LYS A 268 -20.33 -10.93 3.95
N GLU A 269 -20.57 -9.70 3.48
CA GLU A 269 -21.94 -9.17 3.32
C GLU A 269 -22.78 -10.01 2.34
N ILE A 270 -22.20 -10.49 1.24
CA ILE A 270 -22.86 -11.39 0.30
C ILE A 270 -23.22 -12.71 0.99
N LYS A 271 -22.25 -13.32 1.69
CA LYS A 271 -22.45 -14.58 2.42
C LYS A 271 -23.60 -14.46 3.43
N GLU A 272 -23.59 -13.41 4.25
CA GLU A 272 -24.65 -13.11 5.23
C GLU A 272 -26.03 -12.91 4.56
N ALA A 273 -26.06 -12.29 3.38
CA ALA A 273 -27.30 -12.12 2.62
C ALA A 273 -27.85 -13.45 2.06
N ILE A 274 -26.98 -14.32 1.53
CA ILE A 274 -27.36 -15.64 1.03
C ILE A 274 -27.81 -16.54 2.19
N GLU A 275 -27.09 -16.54 3.31
CA GLU A 275 -27.45 -17.27 4.53
C GLU A 275 -28.83 -16.88 5.04
N HIS A 276 -29.12 -15.58 5.06
CA HIS A 276 -30.43 -15.07 5.45
C HIS A 276 -31.55 -15.61 4.54
N VAL A 277 -31.34 -15.61 3.22
CA VAL A 277 -32.33 -16.14 2.27
C VAL A 277 -32.48 -17.66 2.39
N ALA A 278 -31.38 -18.38 2.56
CA ALA A 278 -31.39 -19.82 2.78
C ALA A 278 -32.24 -20.18 4.02
N HIS A 279 -32.10 -19.41 5.09
CA HIS A 279 -32.91 -19.56 6.30
C HIS A 279 -34.39 -19.20 6.08
N VAL A 280 -34.67 -18.05 5.46
CA VAL A 280 -36.04 -17.55 5.25
C VAL A 280 -36.84 -18.44 4.29
N CYS A 281 -36.19 -19.08 3.32
CA CYS A 281 -36.82 -19.97 2.33
C CYS A 281 -36.64 -21.46 2.65
N SER A 282 -35.99 -21.82 3.76
CA SER A 282 -35.73 -23.22 4.15
C SER A 282 -34.98 -24.02 3.06
N PHE A 283 -34.06 -23.38 2.33
CA PHE A 283 -33.24 -24.02 1.31
C PHE A 283 -32.09 -24.80 1.95
N ASN A 284 -32.37 -26.07 2.32
CA ASN A 284 -31.40 -26.91 3.03
C ASN A 284 -30.12 -27.20 2.22
N SER A 285 -30.22 -27.39 0.90
CA SER A 285 -29.04 -27.62 0.03
C SER A 285 -28.08 -26.43 0.01
N LEU A 286 -28.64 -25.22 -0.05
CA LEU A 286 -27.89 -23.97 -0.06
C LEU A 286 -27.18 -23.75 1.29
N LYS A 287 -27.87 -24.10 2.38
CA LYS A 287 -27.30 -24.07 3.74
C LYS A 287 -26.14 -25.06 3.89
N ASP A 288 -26.33 -26.31 3.48
CA ASP A 288 -25.28 -27.33 3.54
C ASP A 288 -24.04 -26.91 2.73
N ALA A 289 -24.24 -26.27 1.56
CA ALA A 289 -23.15 -25.76 0.73
C ALA A 289 -22.37 -24.60 1.39
N LEU A 290 -23.04 -23.76 2.19
CA LEU A 290 -22.41 -22.66 2.93
C LEU A 290 -21.57 -23.17 4.12
N ASP A 291 -22.03 -24.23 4.79
CA ASP A 291 -21.38 -24.80 5.99
C ASP A 291 -20.08 -25.56 5.67
N VAL A 292 -19.96 -26.15 4.47
CA VAL A 292 -18.74 -26.85 4.02
C VAL A 292 -17.54 -25.89 3.86
N ASP A 293 -17.82 -24.61 3.58
CA ASP A 293 -16.84 -23.61 3.17
C ASP A 293 -16.45 -22.64 4.31
N ALA A 294 -16.66 -23.04 5.58
CA ALA A 294 -16.44 -22.24 6.79
C ALA A 294 -14.97 -22.16 7.27
N ASP A 295 -13.98 -22.32 6.38
CA ASP A 295 -12.57 -22.16 6.75
C ASP A 295 -12.22 -20.65 6.82
N GLU A 296 -12.55 -20.03 7.96
CA GLU A 296 -12.36 -18.60 8.29
C GLU A 296 -10.88 -18.21 8.55
N THR A 297 -9.93 -19.07 8.20
CA THR A 297 -8.52 -18.95 8.64
C THR A 297 -7.69 -17.88 7.93
N THR A 298 -8.26 -17.10 7.01
CA THR A 298 -7.55 -16.02 6.29
C THR A 298 -8.11 -14.62 6.54
N GLU A 299 -8.56 -14.35 7.77
CA GLU A 299 -8.87 -12.99 8.20
C GLU A 299 -7.58 -12.18 8.46
N ASN A 300 -7.49 -10.99 7.84
CA ASN A 300 -6.50 -9.95 8.11
C ASN A 300 -5.04 -10.28 7.72
N ARG A 301 -4.77 -10.30 6.40
CA ARG A 301 -3.40 -10.48 5.85
C ARG A 301 -2.50 -9.26 6.08
N LEU A 302 -3.07 -8.09 6.38
CA LEU A 302 -2.36 -6.81 6.48
C LEU A 302 -1.44 -6.71 7.71
N LEU A 303 -1.93 -7.06 8.91
CA LEU A 303 -1.14 -6.92 10.14
C LEU A 303 0.06 -7.89 10.21
N PRO A 304 -0.07 -9.18 9.84
CA PRO A 304 1.08 -10.08 9.73
C PRO A 304 2.11 -9.60 8.71
N ALA A 305 1.66 -9.07 7.57
CA ALA A 305 2.51 -8.47 6.54
C ALA A 305 3.29 -7.26 7.09
N ALA A 306 2.61 -6.33 7.77
CA ALA A 306 3.24 -5.18 8.41
C ALA A 306 4.28 -5.59 9.46
N ASN A 307 3.97 -6.60 10.27
CA ASN A 307 4.91 -7.13 11.26
C ASN A 307 6.20 -7.66 10.61
N LYS A 308 6.07 -8.38 9.49
CA LYS A 308 7.19 -8.98 8.76
C LYS A 308 8.11 -7.93 8.14
N VAL A 309 7.54 -6.86 7.60
CA VAL A 309 8.25 -5.82 6.83
C VAL A 309 8.93 -4.79 7.75
N TRP A 310 8.33 -4.48 8.90
CA TRP A 310 8.79 -3.41 9.78
C TRP A 310 10.29 -3.44 10.16
N PRO A 311 10.88 -4.58 10.59
CA PRO A 311 12.31 -4.62 10.93
C PRO A 311 13.22 -4.24 9.75
N PHE A 312 12.80 -4.55 8.53
CA PHE A 312 13.56 -4.26 7.31
C PHE A 312 13.40 -2.80 6.87
N LEU A 313 12.26 -2.17 7.12
CA LEU A 313 12.11 -0.71 6.98
C LEU A 313 13.04 0.02 7.96
N VAL A 314 13.08 -0.41 9.22
CA VAL A 314 14.02 0.14 10.22
C VAL A 314 15.47 -0.04 9.77
N SER A 315 15.81 -1.20 9.21
CA SER A 315 17.14 -1.45 8.65
C SER A 315 17.45 -0.55 7.43
N CYS A 316 16.46 -0.33 6.55
CA CYS A 316 16.57 0.59 5.41
C CYS A 316 16.89 2.02 5.86
N LEU A 317 16.20 2.50 6.89
CA LEU A 317 16.48 3.80 7.51
C LEU A 317 17.92 3.88 8.05
N ARG A 318 18.45 2.78 8.61
CA ARG A 318 19.82 2.73 9.15
C ARG A 318 20.90 2.69 8.06
N ASN A 319 20.58 2.30 6.83
CA ASN A 319 21.55 2.14 5.73
C ASN A 319 22.02 3.49 5.13
N LYS A 320 21.47 4.62 5.57
CA LYS A 320 21.88 6.01 5.26
C LYS A 320 21.94 6.40 3.77
N SER A 321 21.45 5.58 2.83
CA SER A 321 21.30 6.01 1.43
C SER A 321 20.17 7.05 1.33
N PRO A 322 20.44 8.32 0.95
CA PRO A 322 19.43 9.38 1.03
C PRO A 322 18.18 9.09 0.19
N LEU A 323 18.34 8.49 -0.99
CA LEU A 323 17.21 8.14 -1.86
C LEU A 323 16.40 6.96 -1.29
N ALA A 324 17.06 5.95 -0.73
CA ALA A 324 16.37 4.82 -0.09
C ALA A 324 15.62 5.28 1.17
N VAL A 325 16.22 6.13 2.01
CA VAL A 325 15.55 6.68 3.20
C VAL A 325 14.33 7.52 2.84
N ARG A 326 14.43 8.39 1.83
CA ARG A 326 13.28 9.18 1.34
C ARG A 326 12.14 8.28 0.87
N ARG A 327 12.45 7.25 0.08
CA ARG A 327 11.45 6.31 -0.40
C ARG A 327 10.88 5.48 0.75
N CYS A 328 11.71 5.04 1.68
CA CYS A 328 11.30 4.29 2.88
C CYS A 328 10.37 5.11 3.78
N ALA A 329 10.59 6.41 3.94
CA ALA A 329 9.68 7.28 4.70
C ALA A 329 8.29 7.35 4.04
N ASN A 330 8.24 7.45 2.71
CA ASN A 330 6.98 7.39 1.96
C ASN A 330 6.29 6.02 2.12
N THR A 331 7.05 4.94 2.02
CA THR A 331 6.52 3.58 2.21
C THR A 331 5.99 3.36 3.63
N ILE A 332 6.67 3.88 4.66
CA ILE A 332 6.14 3.86 6.04
C ILE A 332 4.83 4.63 6.12
N SER A 333 4.74 5.82 5.52
CA SER A 333 3.50 6.61 5.45
C SER A 333 2.35 5.78 4.86
N ASN A 334 2.57 5.18 3.70
CA ASN A 334 1.57 4.37 3.00
C ASN A 334 1.12 3.16 3.82
N ILE A 335 2.07 2.38 4.35
CA ILE A 335 1.77 1.15 5.10
C ILE A 335 0.96 1.47 6.36
N VAL A 336 1.36 2.49 7.12
CA VAL A 336 0.66 2.85 8.36
C VAL A 336 -0.74 3.38 8.06
N GLN A 337 -0.91 4.13 6.97
CA GLN A 337 -2.24 4.59 6.52
C GLN A 337 -3.14 3.44 6.04
N ILE A 338 -2.59 2.35 5.53
CA ILE A 338 -3.34 1.17 5.10
C ILE A 338 -3.70 0.26 6.28
N CYS A 339 -2.76 0.05 7.21
CA CYS A 339 -2.91 -0.92 8.30
C CYS A 339 -3.52 -0.35 9.58
N GLY A 340 -3.58 0.98 9.71
CA GLY A 340 -4.08 1.67 10.90
C GLY A 340 -2.99 1.96 11.94
N GLY A 341 -3.18 3.04 12.70
CA GLY A 341 -2.15 3.64 13.53
C GLY A 341 -1.85 2.88 14.83
N ASP A 342 -2.87 2.30 15.47
CA ASP A 342 -2.76 1.66 16.80
C ASP A 342 -1.70 0.55 16.81
N PHE A 343 -1.57 -0.17 15.70
CA PHE A 343 -0.59 -1.23 15.53
C PHE A 343 0.87 -0.72 15.58
N PHE A 344 1.11 0.53 15.20
CA PHE A 344 2.45 1.11 15.09
C PHE A 344 2.84 1.97 16.29
N THR A 345 1.94 2.32 17.20
CA THR A 345 2.21 3.20 18.35
C THR A 345 3.44 2.74 19.16
N ARG A 346 3.50 1.44 19.52
CA ARG A 346 4.64 0.86 20.24
C ARG A 346 5.93 0.81 19.40
N ARG A 347 5.79 0.67 18.08
CA ARG A 347 6.91 0.58 17.13
C ARG A 347 7.56 1.93 16.93
N PHE A 348 6.77 3.00 16.74
CA PHE A 348 7.28 4.37 16.70
C PHE A 348 7.93 4.78 18.03
N HIS A 349 7.38 4.33 19.16
CA HIS A 349 8.02 4.54 20.46
C HIS A 349 9.40 3.85 20.56
N THR A 350 9.50 2.59 20.12
CA THR A 350 10.73 1.77 20.27
C THR A 350 11.80 2.09 19.23
N ASP A 351 11.41 2.09 17.95
CA ASP A 351 12.31 2.19 16.80
C ASP A 351 12.38 3.61 16.23
N GLY A 352 11.45 4.50 16.60
CA GLY A 352 11.35 5.85 16.05
C GLY A 352 12.60 6.71 16.29
N LYS A 353 13.45 6.37 17.27
CA LYS A 353 14.75 7.03 17.46
C LYS A 353 15.58 7.11 16.17
N HIS A 354 15.48 6.11 15.29
CA HIS A 354 16.19 6.11 14.01
C HIS A 354 15.61 7.13 13.02
N LEU A 355 14.28 7.30 12.99
CA LEU A 355 13.60 8.34 12.21
C LEU A 355 13.89 9.74 12.74
N TRP A 356 13.75 9.94 14.05
CA TRP A 356 13.91 11.24 14.67
C TRP A 356 15.35 11.73 14.64
N SER A 357 16.33 10.82 14.56
CA SER A 357 17.75 11.17 14.44
C SER A 357 18.05 12.05 13.22
N PHE A 358 17.31 11.87 12.12
CA PHE A 358 17.42 12.71 10.93
C PHE A 358 16.96 14.15 11.21
N LEU A 359 15.98 14.34 12.09
CA LEU A 359 15.44 15.66 12.47
C LEU A 359 16.26 16.34 13.56
N SER A 360 17.02 15.58 14.36
CA SER A 360 17.78 16.15 15.49
C SER A 360 19.15 16.73 15.09
N THR A 361 19.64 16.52 13.87
CA THR A 361 20.96 16.99 13.43
C THR A 361 20.84 17.87 12.19
N SER A 362 21.30 19.11 12.27
CA SER A 362 21.36 20.03 11.14
C SER A 362 22.38 19.54 10.11
N PRO A 363 22.07 19.62 8.81
CA PRO A 363 23.00 19.24 7.75
C PRO A 363 24.27 20.12 7.74
N PHE A 364 24.22 21.30 8.38
CA PHE A 364 25.29 22.29 8.37
C PHE A 364 26.26 22.19 9.56
N GLN A 365 26.03 21.31 10.54
CA GLN A 365 26.93 21.11 11.69
C GLN A 365 27.40 19.65 11.82
N LYS A 366 28.72 19.46 11.79
CA LYS A 366 29.35 18.14 12.00
C LYS A 366 29.21 17.70 13.47
N ARG A 367 28.67 16.50 13.70
CA ARG A 367 28.71 15.82 15.01
C ARG A 367 30.18 15.68 15.45
N ALA A 368 30.53 16.08 16.66
CA ALA A 368 31.86 15.82 17.22
C ALA A 368 32.14 14.31 17.24
N PRO A 369 33.36 13.86 16.87
CA PRO A 369 33.70 12.44 16.82
C PRO A 369 33.85 11.89 18.24
N GLY A 370 32.75 11.42 18.85
CA GLY A 370 32.79 10.91 20.21
C GLY A 370 31.52 10.26 20.75
N SER A 371 30.36 10.37 20.09
CA SER A 371 29.18 9.60 20.51
C SER A 371 29.27 8.19 19.93
N LEU A 372 29.56 7.22 20.79
CA LEU A 372 29.47 5.78 20.54
C LEU A 372 28.07 5.40 20.03
N GLU A 373 27.85 5.54 18.72
CA GLU A 373 26.94 4.67 17.99
C GLU A 373 27.76 3.42 17.66
N GLU A 374 27.31 2.25 18.13
CA GLU A 374 27.91 0.95 17.81
C GLU A 374 28.11 0.82 16.30
N THR A 375 29.30 1.17 15.84
CA THR A 375 29.84 0.70 14.57
C THR A 375 30.03 -0.80 14.74
N HIS A 376 28.99 -1.56 14.43
CA HIS A 376 29.14 -2.99 14.20
C HIS A 376 30.31 -3.16 13.22
N LEU A 377 31.29 -3.96 13.64
CA LEU A 377 32.50 -4.31 12.90
C LEU A 377 32.17 -4.57 11.43
N LYS A 378 32.53 -3.62 10.56
CA LYS A 378 32.60 -3.85 9.13
C LYS A 378 33.85 -4.68 8.88
N LEU A 379 33.67 -5.93 8.45
CA LEU A 379 34.77 -6.81 8.08
C LEU A 379 35.63 -6.19 6.96
N PRO A 380 36.95 -6.46 6.92
CA PRO A 380 37.96 -5.67 6.20
C PRO A 380 37.79 -5.55 4.68
N TYR A 381 36.98 -6.41 4.05
CA TYR A 381 36.86 -6.49 2.58
C TYR A 381 35.76 -5.58 1.98
N ARG A 382 35.06 -4.77 2.80
CA ARG A 382 33.95 -3.91 2.35
C ARG A 382 34.34 -2.43 2.26
N GLY A 383 35.56 -2.14 1.81
CA GLY A 383 36.10 -0.79 1.64
C GLY A 383 35.73 -0.18 0.30
N GLY A 384 34.53 0.38 0.17
CA GLY A 384 34.25 1.37 -0.86
C GLY A 384 34.82 2.72 -0.40
N SER A 385 35.78 3.26 -1.14
CA SER A 385 36.42 4.55 -0.86
C SER A 385 35.39 5.66 -0.69
N ALA A 386 35.39 6.34 0.45
CA ALA A 386 34.65 7.58 0.64
C ALA A 386 35.33 8.68 -0.20
N SER A 387 34.71 9.08 -1.31
CA SER A 387 35.09 10.31 -2.02
C SER A 387 34.36 11.49 -1.40
N SER A 388 35.12 12.50 -0.98
CA SER A 388 34.64 13.81 -0.52
C SER A 388 33.78 14.50 -1.59
N GLY A 389 32.54 14.84 -1.22
CA GLY A 389 31.56 15.53 -2.06
C GLY A 389 30.61 16.35 -1.18
N ASP A 390 31.16 17.32 -0.46
CA ASP A 390 30.55 17.91 0.75
C ASP A 390 29.27 18.75 0.49
N SER A 391 29.09 19.36 -0.70
CA SER A 391 27.87 20.16 -1.00
C SER A 391 26.68 19.30 -1.45
N ALA A 392 26.94 18.15 -2.09
CA ALA A 392 25.88 17.23 -2.53
C ALA A 392 25.27 16.46 -1.34
N ALA A 393 26.07 16.21 -0.29
CA ALA A 393 25.63 15.58 0.94
C ALA A 393 24.59 16.43 1.67
N GLU A 394 24.84 17.74 1.82
CA GLU A 394 23.93 18.68 2.52
C GLU A 394 22.54 18.77 1.86
N ILE A 395 22.48 18.89 0.53
CA ILE A 395 21.21 18.93 -0.21
C ILE A 395 20.46 17.60 -0.09
N SER A 396 21.18 16.48 -0.07
CA SER A 396 20.58 15.17 0.07
C SER A 396 19.99 14.94 1.47
N ASP A 397 20.64 15.47 2.50
CA ASP A 397 20.19 15.41 3.89
C ASP A 397 18.95 16.28 4.13
N LEU A 398 18.91 17.50 3.55
CA LEU A 398 17.70 18.34 3.56
C LEU A 398 16.51 17.64 2.92
N LYS A 399 16.72 16.95 1.79
CA LYS A 399 15.66 16.18 1.12
C LYS A 399 15.19 14.97 1.94
N VAL A 400 16.07 14.36 2.73
CA VAL A 400 15.71 13.29 3.68
C VAL A 400 14.86 13.87 4.82
N GLN A 401 15.29 14.97 5.43
CA GLN A 401 14.55 15.65 6.49
C GLN A 401 13.16 16.09 6.02
N ALA A 402 13.06 16.70 4.84
CA ALA A 402 11.79 17.08 4.24
C ALA A 402 10.87 15.86 4.01
N ALA A 403 11.41 14.71 3.59
CA ALA A 403 10.63 13.49 3.41
C ALA A 403 10.11 12.93 4.76
N VAL A 404 10.91 12.96 5.82
CA VAL A 404 10.46 12.55 7.16
C VAL A 404 9.39 13.50 7.71
N LEU A 405 9.54 14.81 7.48
CA LEU A 405 8.53 15.81 7.86
C LEU A 405 7.21 15.62 7.11
N ASN A 406 7.26 15.36 5.81
CA ASN A 406 6.05 15.06 5.03
C ASN A 406 5.39 13.75 5.45
N MET A 407 6.18 12.69 5.73
CA MET A 407 5.66 11.46 6.31
C MET A 407 4.90 11.74 7.62
N LEU A 408 5.45 12.56 8.52
CA LEU A 408 4.76 12.95 9.75
C LEU A 408 3.45 13.71 9.49
N ALA A 409 3.45 14.63 8.52
CA ALA A 409 2.27 15.37 8.12
C ALA A 409 1.16 14.43 7.63
N ASP A 410 1.50 13.49 6.74
CA ASP A 410 0.57 12.53 6.16
C ASP A 410 -0.03 11.61 7.23
N LEU A 411 0.83 11.07 8.12
CA LEU A 411 0.41 10.21 9.22
C LEU A 411 -0.53 10.93 10.19
N ALA A 412 -0.26 12.19 10.49
CA ALA A 412 -1.04 12.95 11.46
C ALA A 412 -2.39 13.44 10.92
N ARG A 413 -2.47 13.77 9.61
CA ARG A 413 -3.73 14.22 8.99
C ARG A 413 -4.73 13.10 8.77
N ASN A 414 -4.24 11.88 8.51
CA ASN A 414 -5.13 10.77 8.25
C ASN A 414 -5.64 10.18 9.59
N LYS A 415 -6.96 10.22 9.78
CA LYS A 415 -7.65 9.73 10.99
C LYS A 415 -7.34 8.27 11.31
N HIS A 416 -7.07 7.44 10.30
CA HIS A 416 -6.77 6.03 10.49
C HIS A 416 -5.34 5.80 11.00
N SER A 417 -4.38 6.68 10.67
CA SER A 417 -2.97 6.55 11.06
C SER A 417 -2.54 7.43 12.24
N ALA A 418 -3.30 8.47 12.58
CA ALA A 418 -2.92 9.48 13.57
C ALA A 418 -2.52 8.89 14.94
N SER A 419 -3.22 7.84 15.39
CA SER A 419 -2.92 7.15 16.66
C SER A 419 -1.53 6.49 16.71
N ALA A 420 -0.88 6.27 15.57
CA ALA A 420 0.51 5.80 15.52
C ALA A 420 1.49 6.77 16.18
N LEU A 421 1.18 8.07 16.14
CA LEU A 421 2.04 9.14 16.66
C LEU A 421 1.76 9.48 18.12
N GLU A 422 0.69 8.98 18.73
CA GLU A 422 0.24 9.37 20.07
C GLU A 422 1.34 9.24 21.13
N ALA A 423 2.03 8.10 21.18
CA ALA A 423 3.10 7.85 22.16
C ALA A 423 4.36 8.71 21.95
N VAL A 424 4.53 9.33 20.77
CA VAL A 424 5.70 10.14 20.40
C VAL A 424 5.36 11.59 20.09
N LEU A 425 4.09 11.99 20.23
CA LEU A 425 3.55 13.25 19.76
C LEU A 425 4.31 14.46 20.31
N LYS A 426 4.52 14.50 21.63
CA LYS A 426 5.26 15.58 22.29
C LYS A 426 6.68 15.71 21.76
N LYS A 427 7.38 14.58 21.61
CA LYS A 427 8.76 14.54 21.14
C LYS A 427 8.87 15.01 19.70
N VAL A 428 8.04 14.47 18.82
CA VAL A 428 8.04 14.83 17.40
C VAL A 428 7.65 16.30 17.23
N SER A 429 6.61 16.76 17.92
CA SER A 429 6.17 18.17 17.88
C SER A 429 7.28 19.12 18.30
N GLY A 430 8.00 18.82 19.38
CA GLY A 430 9.14 19.63 19.82
C GLY A 430 10.25 19.71 18.76
N LEU A 431 10.59 18.60 18.11
CA LEU A 431 11.59 18.57 17.03
C LEU A 431 11.13 19.41 15.82
N VAL A 432 9.88 19.23 15.39
CA VAL A 432 9.34 19.94 14.22
C VAL A 432 9.25 21.45 14.48
N VAL A 433 8.84 21.89 15.68
CA VAL A 433 8.84 23.30 16.07
C VAL A 433 10.26 23.88 16.03
N GLY A 434 11.26 23.15 16.55
CA GLY A 434 12.65 23.58 16.49
C GLY A 434 13.17 23.77 15.06
N ILE A 435 12.77 22.89 14.13
CA ILE A 435 13.11 23.02 12.71
C ILE A 435 12.34 24.18 12.06
N ALA A 436 11.03 24.31 12.32
CA ALA A 436 10.20 25.35 11.71
C ALA A 436 10.65 26.75 12.13
N CYS A 437 10.99 26.92 13.41
CA CYS A 437 11.52 28.17 13.96
C CYS A 437 12.99 28.41 13.60
N SER A 438 13.65 27.51 12.86
CA SER A 438 15.00 27.72 12.34
C SER A 438 15.00 28.55 11.06
N GLY A 439 16.12 29.18 10.76
CA GLY A 439 16.33 29.94 9.50
C GLY A 439 16.45 29.08 8.24
N VAL A 440 16.26 27.75 8.30
CA VAL A 440 16.55 26.83 7.18
C VAL A 440 15.43 26.85 6.14
N VAL A 441 15.60 27.66 5.10
CA VAL A 441 14.60 27.86 4.02
C VAL A 441 14.17 26.54 3.37
N GLY A 442 15.09 25.60 3.14
CA GLY A 442 14.80 24.33 2.46
C GLY A 442 13.88 23.36 3.22
N LEU A 443 13.66 23.58 4.52
CA LEU A 443 12.77 22.74 5.36
C LEU A 443 11.50 23.47 5.77
N ARG A 444 11.39 24.77 5.49
CA ARG A 444 10.30 25.62 5.99
C ARG A 444 8.94 25.06 5.59
N ASP A 445 8.70 24.83 4.31
CA ASP A 445 7.40 24.36 3.83
C ASP A 445 7.04 22.98 4.39
N ALA A 446 8.00 22.05 4.40
CA ALA A 446 7.79 20.70 4.95
C ALA A 446 7.53 20.74 6.46
N SER A 447 8.20 21.63 7.20
CA SER A 447 8.01 21.79 8.64
C SER A 447 6.67 22.43 8.98
N ILE A 448 6.22 23.45 8.24
CA ILE A 448 4.88 24.04 8.38
C ILE A 448 3.80 23.00 8.06
N ASN A 449 3.98 22.23 6.99
CA ASN A 449 3.09 21.14 6.62
C ASN A 449 2.98 20.08 7.74
N ALA A 450 4.12 19.70 8.33
CA ALA A 450 4.17 18.78 9.46
C ALA A 450 3.50 19.33 10.72
N LEU A 451 3.74 20.59 11.08
CA LEU A 451 3.06 21.24 12.20
C LEU A 451 1.54 21.30 11.99
N ALA A 452 1.10 21.59 10.77
CA ALA A 452 -0.31 21.59 10.43
C ALA A 452 -0.95 20.20 10.54
N GLY A 453 -0.23 19.15 10.15
CA GLY A 453 -0.66 17.77 10.38
C GLY A 453 -0.74 17.43 11.87
N LEU A 454 0.30 17.74 12.65
CA LEU A 454 0.33 17.44 14.09
C LEU A 454 -0.74 18.21 14.88
N ALA A 455 -1.05 19.44 14.48
CA ALA A 455 -2.14 20.23 15.06
C ALA A 455 -3.54 19.64 14.77
N SER A 456 -3.65 18.73 13.79
CA SER A 456 -4.89 17.96 13.57
C SER A 456 -5.09 16.87 14.64
N ILE A 457 -4.04 16.50 15.39
CA ILE A 457 -4.11 15.58 16.54
C ILE A 457 -4.33 16.38 17.83
N ASP A 458 -3.45 17.35 18.10
CA ASP A 458 -3.48 18.16 19.33
C ASP A 458 -3.10 19.63 18.98
N PRO A 459 -4.09 20.50 18.72
CA PRO A 459 -3.83 21.88 18.37
C PRO A 459 -3.24 22.69 19.53
N ASP A 460 -3.67 22.40 20.76
CA ASP A 460 -3.23 23.12 21.96
C ASP A 460 -1.74 22.90 22.22
N LEU A 461 -1.27 21.65 22.09
CA LEU A 461 0.16 21.34 22.21
C LEU A 461 0.99 22.12 21.18
N ILE A 462 0.60 22.13 19.91
CA ILE A 462 1.36 22.84 18.87
C ILE A 462 1.33 24.34 19.11
N TRP A 463 0.17 24.89 19.49
CA TRP A 463 0.05 26.30 19.85
C TRP A 463 0.97 26.67 21.02
N LEU A 464 0.96 25.89 22.10
CA LEU A 464 1.77 26.13 23.30
C LEU A 464 3.27 26.14 22.98
N LEU A 465 3.75 25.18 22.17
CA LEU A 465 5.16 25.10 21.78
C LEU A 465 5.60 26.29 20.94
N LEU A 466 4.74 26.78 20.04
CA LEU A 466 5.03 27.95 19.20
C LEU A 466 4.90 29.26 19.97
N ALA A 467 3.89 29.38 20.83
CA ALA A 467 3.66 30.54 21.67
C ALA A 467 4.83 30.79 22.63
N ASP A 468 5.36 29.72 23.25
CA ASP A 468 6.54 29.78 24.12
C ASP A 468 7.74 30.44 23.43
N VAL A 469 8.01 30.08 22.16
CA VAL A 469 9.10 30.67 21.37
C VAL A 469 8.76 32.10 20.93
N TYR A 470 7.56 32.32 20.41
CA TYR A 470 7.11 33.59 19.85
C TYR A 470 7.08 34.71 20.90
N TYR A 471 6.41 34.50 22.02
CA TYR A 471 6.23 35.52 23.06
C TYR A 471 7.52 35.78 23.84
N SER A 472 8.37 34.76 24.02
CA SER A 472 9.70 34.95 24.60
C SER A 472 10.56 35.89 23.77
N LYS A 473 10.46 35.83 22.43
CA LYS A 473 11.20 36.70 21.52
C LYS A 473 10.58 38.09 21.36
N LYS A 474 9.25 38.21 21.34
CA LYS A 474 8.55 39.48 21.20
C LYS A 474 8.78 40.42 22.40
N ARG A 475 9.11 39.89 23.58
CA ARG A 475 9.51 40.71 24.75
C ARG A 475 10.87 41.38 24.65
N GLU A 476 11.74 40.94 23.72
CA GLU A 476 12.98 41.68 23.41
C GLU A 476 12.68 43.03 22.73
N THR A 477 11.45 43.25 22.27
CA THR A 477 10.94 44.54 21.78
C THR A 477 9.96 45.17 22.80
N PRO A 478 10.16 46.42 23.26
CA PRO A 478 9.28 47.04 24.24
C PRO A 478 7.87 47.28 23.67
N GLY A 479 6.86 46.67 24.30
CA GLY A 479 5.44 46.92 24.02
C GLY A 479 4.80 47.87 25.04
N PRO A 480 3.72 48.60 24.67
CA PRO A 480 3.00 49.46 25.61
C PRO A 480 2.25 48.64 26.67
N PRO A 481 2.00 49.21 27.87
CA PRO A 481 1.37 48.48 28.96
C PRO A 481 -0.09 48.17 28.65
N THR A 482 -0.45 46.89 28.69
CA THR A 482 -1.84 46.43 28.54
C THR A 482 -2.55 46.48 29.89
N THR A 483 -3.76 47.03 29.89
CA THR A 483 -4.67 47.11 31.04
C THR A 483 -5.75 46.06 30.87
N GLY A 484 -5.97 45.16 31.84
CA GLY A 484 -7.24 44.44 31.99
C GLY A 484 -7.22 42.92 32.22
N GLU A 485 -7.82 42.52 33.34
CA GLU A 485 -8.56 41.29 33.74
C GLU A 485 -8.07 39.86 33.44
N PHE A 486 -7.16 39.61 32.50
CA PHE A 486 -6.59 38.29 32.25
C PHE A 486 -5.11 38.25 32.64
N LEU A 487 -4.63 37.11 33.17
CA LEU A 487 -3.20 36.88 33.41
C LEU A 487 -2.42 37.19 32.14
N GLU A 488 -1.34 37.94 32.26
CA GLU A 488 -0.51 38.19 31.09
C GLU A 488 0.04 36.85 30.58
N ILE A 489 0.24 36.73 29.26
CA ILE A 489 0.92 35.56 28.68
C ILE A 489 2.31 35.35 29.34
N SER A 490 2.87 36.39 29.97
CA SER A 490 4.05 36.39 30.84
C SER A 490 3.99 35.46 32.03
N GLU A 491 2.81 35.40 32.62
CA GLU A 491 2.55 34.69 33.86
C GLU A 491 2.15 33.24 33.56
N ILE A 492 1.61 32.99 32.36
CA ILE A 492 1.22 31.66 31.86
C ILE A 492 2.42 30.93 31.24
N LEU A 493 3.24 31.62 30.44
CA LEU A 493 4.45 31.10 29.80
C LEU A 493 5.66 31.95 30.23
N PRO A 494 6.31 31.60 31.36
CA PRO A 494 7.48 32.33 31.84
C PRO A 494 8.65 32.13 30.87
N PRO A 495 9.44 33.19 30.59
CA PRO A 495 10.53 33.11 29.63
C PRO A 495 11.57 32.09 30.13
N PRO A 496 12.16 31.30 29.22
CA PRO A 496 13.12 30.28 29.62
C PRO A 496 14.40 30.93 30.15
N LEU A 497 14.85 30.46 31.33
CA LEU A 497 16.06 30.95 32.00
C LEU A 497 17.37 30.65 31.22
N SER A 498 17.30 29.79 30.20
CA SER A 498 18.41 29.47 29.30
C SER A 498 17.87 29.02 27.95
N SER A 499 18.70 28.99 26.91
CA SER A 499 18.32 28.45 25.59
C SER A 499 17.84 27.00 25.63
N LYS A 500 18.13 26.23 26.70
CA LYS A 500 17.63 24.85 26.91
C LYS A 500 16.25 24.80 27.60
N GLY A 501 15.73 25.95 28.02
CA GLY A 501 14.49 26.04 28.79
C GLY A 501 13.22 26.03 27.95
N TYR A 502 13.30 26.31 26.64
CA TYR A 502 12.14 26.30 25.75
C TYR A 502 11.42 24.95 25.74
N LEU A 503 10.10 24.97 25.74
CA LEU A 503 9.25 23.76 25.80
C LEU A 503 9.54 22.80 24.65
N TYR A 504 9.77 23.32 23.43
CA TYR A 504 10.09 22.48 22.27
C TYR A 504 11.39 21.69 22.44
N LEU A 505 12.38 22.23 23.16
CA LEU A 505 13.64 21.57 23.50
C LEU A 505 13.46 20.56 24.65
N GLN A 506 12.59 20.86 25.62
CA GLN A 506 12.28 19.93 26.70
C GLN A 506 11.59 18.66 26.17
N TYR A 507 10.65 18.81 25.23
CA TYR A 507 9.96 17.67 24.64
C TYR A 507 10.73 17.00 23.50
N GLY A 508 11.29 17.77 22.57
CA GLY A 508 12.02 17.26 21.41
C GLY A 508 13.42 16.74 21.71
N GLY A 509 14.03 17.20 22.80
CA GLY A 509 15.43 16.97 23.12
C GLY A 509 16.37 17.90 22.35
N LYS A 510 17.68 17.75 22.57
CA LYS A 510 18.69 18.61 21.94
C LYS A 510 18.73 18.39 20.43
N SER A 511 18.34 19.40 19.67
CA SER A 511 18.65 19.53 18.25
C SER A 511 20.00 20.24 18.07
N TYR A 512 20.81 19.79 17.12
CA TYR A 512 22.11 20.39 16.80
C TYR A 512 21.99 21.22 15.52
N GLY A 513 22.42 22.48 15.56
CA GLY A 513 22.49 23.39 14.39
C GLY A 513 21.15 23.91 13.86
N PHE A 514 20.11 23.91 14.69
CA PHE A 514 18.83 24.58 14.45
C PHE A 514 18.68 25.76 15.42
N ASP A 515 19.45 26.82 15.17
CA ASP A 515 19.33 28.05 15.95
C ASP A 515 18.04 28.79 15.58
N ILE A 516 17.37 29.33 16.59
CA ILE A 516 16.10 30.04 16.43
C ILE A 516 16.35 31.32 15.64
N ASP A 517 15.60 31.50 14.55
CA ASP A 517 15.61 32.72 13.74
C ASP A 517 14.31 33.52 13.95
N SER A 518 14.43 34.79 14.35
CA SER A 518 13.28 35.64 14.66
C SER A 518 12.36 35.86 13.47
N THR A 519 12.88 35.89 12.24
CA THR A 519 12.04 36.08 11.03
C THR A 519 11.26 34.83 10.69
N SER A 520 11.86 33.65 10.82
CA SER A 520 11.19 32.36 10.69
C SER A 520 10.11 32.17 11.75
N VAL A 521 10.37 32.51 13.02
CA VAL A 521 9.39 32.40 14.11
C VAL A 521 8.13 33.22 13.82
N GLU A 522 8.28 34.49 13.44
CA GLU A 522 7.14 35.37 13.10
C GLU A 522 6.37 34.83 11.89
N SER A 523 7.08 34.38 10.85
CA SER A 523 6.47 33.81 9.64
C SER A 523 5.68 32.54 9.94
N VAL A 524 6.25 31.60 10.69
CA VAL A 524 5.60 30.32 11.03
C VAL A 524 4.39 30.55 11.93
N PHE A 525 4.54 31.39 12.97
CA PHE A 525 3.45 31.70 13.88
C PHE A 525 2.25 32.33 13.15
N ARG A 526 2.47 33.33 12.29
CA ARG A 526 1.39 33.93 11.49
C ARG A 526 0.74 32.94 10.53
N THR A 527 1.55 32.11 9.88
CA THR A 527 1.05 31.12 8.92
C THR A 527 0.15 30.10 9.60
N LEU A 528 0.57 29.53 10.73
CA LEU A 528 -0.24 28.54 11.47
C LEU A 528 -1.43 29.19 12.19
N HIS A 529 -1.28 30.41 12.69
CA HIS A 529 -2.39 31.15 13.29
C HIS A 529 -3.52 31.37 12.29
N THR A 530 -3.20 31.77 11.06
CA THR A 530 -4.21 31.97 10.00
C THR A 530 -4.80 30.66 9.47
N GLN A 531 -3.98 29.62 9.35
CA GLN A 531 -4.41 28.35 8.75
C GLN A 531 -5.15 27.41 9.71
N ILE A 532 -4.90 27.49 11.01
CA ILE A 532 -5.31 26.46 11.98
C ILE A 532 -6.04 27.09 13.17
N PHE A 533 -5.38 28.03 13.85
CA PHE A 533 -5.86 28.50 15.16
C PHE A 533 -7.03 29.48 15.04
N SER A 534 -7.12 30.28 13.96
CA SER A 534 -8.28 31.15 13.74
C SER A 534 -9.52 30.42 13.21
N SER A 535 -9.35 29.32 12.47
CA SER A 535 -10.47 28.52 11.95
C SER A 535 -11.15 27.68 13.03
N GLN A 536 -10.44 27.31 14.09
CA GLN A 536 -10.98 26.50 15.19
C GLN A 536 -11.77 27.30 16.23
N MET A 537 -11.66 28.64 16.27
CA MET A 537 -12.50 29.46 17.17
C MET A 537 -13.97 29.57 16.71
N TYR A 538 -14.29 29.14 15.48
CA TYR A 538 -15.62 29.28 14.88
C TYR A 538 -16.25 27.94 14.46
N SER A 539 -15.67 26.81 14.86
CA SER A 539 -16.18 25.47 14.59
C SER A 539 -16.42 24.73 15.90
#